data_AF-A0A846TJB2-F1
#
_entry.id   AF-A0A846TJB2-F1
#
_cell.length_a   1.000
_cell.length_b   1.000
_cell.length_c   1.000
_cell.angle_alpha   90.00
_cell.angle_beta   90.00
_cell.angle_gamma   90.00
#
_symmetry.space_group_name_H-M   'P 1'
#
loop_
_entity.id
_entity.type
_entity.pdbx_description
1 polymer ?
#
loop_
_entity_poly.entity_id
_entity_poly.type
_entity_poly.pdbx_seq_one_letter_code
_entity_poly.pdbx_strand_id
1 'polypeptide(L)'
;MKSRILNVLFCFYIEWTFASLILVVFHLLSSQQMPLLSTMIMAAAASILFKLLLELKPQIAKPLYLLAVMPLLFVAGNLSNLENFYTGIMAIFIFWRVLKFHQDSTSHSESVWLVLTFLIGLFVSPLAYFYGGSYLIQIAFLLIFQLLFILSGQFFLKWMDVEVHSKKRFFVSYSKLIGVILLLVSVITFGRKLIKEIFFFVLQLIGWTLSFLLYPLFSWIGSPEMQARANKAFSGQLPNMENESPIEQSKQVFDPNFLGPILFVLLIIIGFYFIYKRTNLFSRSQEEEAAEPGYVTTTFVDGATNGSDFTRRKKTIPDNHVRKEIFQLEQYAHKKELGRFSHEDIKEWFDRLSIQYDPRTIQTYEKVRYGEQLDIQSEVWFKGEIKKVRKQINTIEKLKKEESKTGLKENFRHFFRR
;
A
#
# COMPACT_ATOMS: atom_id res chain seq x y z
N MET A 1 -19.67 -16.16 10.50
CA MET A 1 -18.86 -17.31 10.03
C MET A 1 -18.48 -17.23 8.55
N LYS A 2 -19.43 -17.12 7.60
CA LYS A 2 -19.15 -17.07 6.14
C LYS A 2 -18.19 -15.94 5.70
N SER A 3 -18.29 -14.75 6.29
CA SER A 3 -17.43 -13.59 5.96
C SER A 3 -15.94 -13.83 6.31
N ARG A 4 -15.65 -14.48 7.44
CA ARG A 4 -14.28 -14.81 7.86
C ARG A 4 -13.63 -15.82 6.93
N ILE A 5 -14.42 -16.77 6.41
CA ILE A 5 -13.91 -17.77 5.48
C ILE A 5 -13.47 -17.11 4.17
N LEU A 6 -14.34 -16.24 3.65
CA LEU A 6 -14.12 -15.50 2.41
C LEU A 6 -12.89 -14.59 2.51
N ASN A 7 -12.74 -13.86 3.61
CA ASN A 7 -11.63 -12.92 3.81
C ASN A 7 -10.26 -13.63 3.81
N VAL A 8 -10.15 -14.77 4.51
CA VAL A 8 -8.89 -15.55 4.53
C VAL A 8 -8.55 -16.12 3.14
N LEU A 9 -9.55 -16.60 2.39
CA LEU A 9 -9.30 -17.07 1.03
C LEU A 9 -8.88 -15.90 0.13
N PHE A 10 -9.53 -14.76 0.26
CA PHE A 10 -9.18 -13.54 -0.47
C PHE A 10 -7.72 -13.12 -0.23
N CYS A 11 -7.29 -12.99 1.03
CA CYS A 11 -5.91 -12.65 1.35
C CYS A 11 -4.90 -13.72 0.89
N PHE A 12 -5.24 -15.01 1.04
CA PHE A 12 -4.40 -16.11 0.55
C PHE A 12 -4.15 -16.00 -0.96
N TYR A 13 -5.16 -15.69 -1.75
CA TYR A 13 -5.00 -15.58 -3.19
C TYR A 13 -4.17 -14.40 -3.64
N ILE A 14 -4.26 -13.26 -2.94
CA ILE A 14 -3.38 -12.11 -3.21
C ILE A 14 -1.91 -12.52 -3.03
N GLU A 15 -1.62 -13.22 -1.94
CA GLU A 15 -0.25 -13.69 -1.66
C GLU A 15 0.18 -14.83 -2.57
N TRP A 16 -0.75 -15.69 -2.98
CA TRP A 16 -0.49 -16.73 -3.95
C TRP A 16 -0.20 -16.16 -5.35
N THR A 17 -0.89 -15.10 -5.77
CA THR A 17 -0.58 -14.43 -7.05
C THR A 17 0.81 -13.82 -7.03
N PHE A 18 1.22 -13.26 -5.88
CA PHE A 18 2.60 -12.81 -5.67
C PHE A 18 3.60 -13.97 -5.73
N ALA A 19 3.36 -15.06 -5.00
CA ALA A 19 4.22 -16.24 -5.02
C ALA A 19 4.32 -16.85 -6.42
N SER A 20 3.20 -16.90 -7.15
CA SER A 20 3.14 -17.39 -8.54
C SER A 20 3.99 -16.52 -9.47
N LEU A 21 4.02 -15.21 -9.26
CA LEU A 21 4.86 -14.30 -10.04
C LEU A 21 6.36 -14.59 -9.81
N ILE A 22 6.75 -14.90 -8.58
CA ILE A 22 8.11 -15.36 -8.27
C ILE A 22 8.39 -16.72 -8.94
N LEU A 23 7.44 -17.65 -8.90
CA LEU A 23 7.59 -18.96 -9.53
C LEU A 23 7.73 -18.86 -11.06
N VAL A 24 7.07 -17.90 -11.71
CA VAL A 24 7.25 -17.61 -13.14
C VAL A 24 8.69 -17.19 -13.44
N VAL A 25 9.35 -16.43 -12.54
CA VAL A 25 10.77 -16.08 -12.70
C VAL A 25 11.66 -17.33 -12.67
N PHE A 26 11.42 -18.23 -11.72
CA PHE A 26 12.19 -19.48 -11.64
C PHE A 26 11.96 -20.39 -12.86
N HIS A 27 10.74 -20.46 -13.37
CA HIS A 27 10.41 -21.20 -14.58
C HIS A 27 11.05 -20.59 -15.83
N LEU A 28 11.12 -19.25 -15.90
CA LEU A 28 11.83 -18.55 -16.96
C LEU A 28 13.32 -18.93 -16.98
N LEU A 29 13.96 -19.05 -15.81
CA LEU A 29 15.36 -19.50 -15.70
C LEU A 29 15.52 -20.98 -16.09
N SER A 30 14.52 -21.83 -15.83
CA SER A 30 14.52 -23.25 -16.19
C SER A 30 14.08 -23.51 -17.65
N SER A 31 13.68 -22.47 -18.39
CA SER A 31 13.12 -22.56 -19.75
C SER A 31 11.86 -23.43 -19.88
N GLN A 32 11.14 -23.65 -18.77
CA GLN A 32 9.90 -24.43 -18.76
C GLN A 32 8.68 -23.53 -18.64
N GLN A 33 7.59 -23.86 -19.34
CA GLN A 33 6.34 -23.12 -19.20
C GLN A 33 5.63 -23.48 -17.91
N MET A 34 5.35 -22.49 -17.06
CA MET A 34 4.56 -22.70 -15.86
C MET A 34 3.08 -22.92 -16.22
N PRO A 35 2.45 -24.05 -15.83
CA PRO A 35 1.02 -24.28 -16.03
C PRO A 35 0.19 -23.47 -15.01
N LEU A 36 0.19 -22.15 -15.19
CA LEU A 36 -0.31 -21.17 -14.22
C LEU A 36 -1.75 -21.47 -13.74
N LEU A 37 -2.68 -21.70 -14.68
CA LEU A 37 -4.07 -22.01 -14.35
C LEU A 37 -4.20 -23.28 -13.51
N SER A 38 -3.46 -24.34 -13.84
CA SER A 38 -3.48 -25.56 -13.05
C SER A 38 -2.97 -25.29 -11.63
N THR A 39 -1.86 -24.58 -11.49
CA THR A 39 -1.31 -24.25 -10.16
C THR A 39 -2.26 -23.42 -9.31
N MET A 40 -2.98 -22.47 -9.92
CA MET A 40 -3.98 -21.66 -9.22
C MET A 40 -5.17 -22.51 -8.75
N ILE A 41 -5.68 -23.40 -9.61
CA ILE A 41 -6.79 -24.30 -9.26
C ILE A 41 -6.38 -25.31 -8.18
N MET A 42 -5.16 -25.85 -8.26
CA MET A 42 -4.63 -26.76 -7.24
C MET A 42 -4.48 -26.05 -5.89
N ALA A 43 -3.90 -24.85 -5.88
CA ALA A 43 -3.77 -24.05 -4.66
C ALA A 43 -5.14 -23.66 -4.08
N ALA A 44 -6.12 -23.36 -4.94
CA ALA A 44 -7.52 -23.13 -4.56
C ALA A 44 -8.10 -24.31 -3.78
N ALA A 45 -8.07 -25.48 -4.42
CA ALA A 45 -8.72 -26.67 -3.92
C ALA A 45 -8.07 -27.13 -2.62
N ALA A 46 -6.73 -27.14 -2.57
CA ALA A 46 -6.00 -27.54 -1.38
C ALA A 46 -6.16 -26.57 -0.21
N SER A 47 -6.19 -25.25 -0.47
CA SER A 47 -6.42 -24.26 0.60
C SER A 47 -7.83 -24.35 1.19
N ILE A 48 -8.85 -24.52 0.35
CA ILE A 48 -10.24 -24.73 0.79
C ILE A 48 -10.34 -26.03 1.59
N LEU A 49 -9.79 -27.12 1.07
CA LEU A 49 -9.86 -28.43 1.71
C LEU A 49 -9.11 -28.43 3.05
N PHE A 50 -7.92 -27.84 3.12
CA PHE A 50 -7.15 -27.73 4.37
C PHE A 50 -7.86 -26.86 5.41
N LYS A 51 -8.50 -25.79 4.97
CA LYS A 51 -9.29 -24.95 5.86
C LYS A 51 -10.52 -25.68 6.41
N LEU A 52 -11.25 -26.40 5.56
CA LEU A 52 -12.38 -27.24 5.99
C LEU A 52 -11.92 -28.30 7.00
N LEU A 53 -10.75 -28.89 6.80
CA LEU A 53 -10.12 -29.81 7.76
C LEU A 53 -9.84 -29.13 9.11
N LEU A 54 -9.29 -27.92 9.10
CA LEU A 54 -9.03 -27.13 10.31
C LEU A 54 -10.32 -26.78 11.06
N GLU A 55 -11.42 -26.48 10.36
CA GLU A 55 -12.71 -26.17 10.97
C GLU A 55 -13.42 -27.41 11.52
N LEU A 56 -13.36 -28.54 10.83
CA LEU A 56 -14.03 -29.79 11.24
C LEU A 56 -13.27 -30.55 12.34
N LYS A 57 -11.93 -30.60 12.25
CA LYS A 57 -11.08 -31.41 13.14
C LYS A 57 -9.75 -30.70 13.44
N PRO A 58 -9.74 -29.62 14.23
CA PRO A 58 -8.56 -28.78 14.44
C PRO A 58 -7.34 -29.54 15.00
N GLN A 59 -7.56 -30.55 15.85
CA GLN A 59 -6.49 -31.34 16.46
C GLN A 59 -5.78 -32.29 15.46
N ILE A 60 -6.49 -32.75 14.42
CA ILE A 60 -5.99 -33.76 13.46
C ILE A 60 -5.70 -33.12 12.09
N ALA A 61 -6.15 -31.90 11.84
CA ALA A 61 -6.01 -31.22 10.56
C ALA A 61 -4.54 -31.09 10.09
N LYS A 62 -3.61 -30.78 11.01
CA LYS A 62 -2.17 -30.63 10.68
C LYS A 62 -1.55 -31.94 10.17
N PRO A 63 -1.61 -33.08 10.90
CA PRO A 63 -1.09 -34.33 10.38
C PRO A 63 -1.89 -34.84 9.18
N LEU A 64 -3.20 -34.60 9.12
CA LEU A 64 -4.04 -35.02 7.98
C LEU A 64 -3.72 -34.23 6.70
N TYR A 65 -3.28 -32.98 6.81
CA TYR A 65 -2.74 -32.25 5.67
C TYR A 65 -1.50 -32.94 5.08
N LEU A 66 -0.54 -33.29 5.94
CA LEU A 66 0.70 -33.94 5.51
C LEU A 66 0.46 -35.35 4.96
N LEU A 67 -0.49 -36.09 5.54
CA LEU A 67 -0.76 -37.49 5.16
C LEU A 67 -1.66 -37.61 3.92
N ALA A 68 -2.61 -36.68 3.70
CA ALA A 68 -3.59 -36.80 2.63
C ALA A 68 -3.49 -35.67 1.59
N VAL A 69 -3.48 -34.41 2.04
CA VAL A 69 -3.56 -33.25 1.13
C VAL A 69 -2.27 -33.04 0.36
N MET A 70 -1.12 -33.19 1.03
CA MET A 70 0.18 -33.03 0.38
C MET A 70 0.43 -34.13 -0.67
N PRO A 71 0.25 -35.44 -0.42
CA PRO A 71 0.35 -36.45 -1.47
C PRO A 71 -0.62 -36.22 -2.63
N LEU A 72 -1.85 -35.79 -2.35
CA LEU A 72 -2.82 -35.44 -3.38
C LEU A 72 -2.33 -34.28 -4.27
N LEU A 73 -1.68 -33.27 -3.67
CA LEU A 73 -1.05 -32.18 -4.43
C LEU A 73 0.09 -32.70 -5.32
N PHE A 74 0.90 -33.66 -4.87
CA PHE A 74 1.94 -34.27 -5.71
C PHE A 74 1.35 -35.09 -6.85
N VAL A 75 0.28 -35.85 -6.62
CA VAL A 75 -0.41 -36.57 -7.71
C VAL A 75 -0.98 -35.58 -8.73
N ALA A 76 -1.68 -34.54 -8.28
CA ALA A 76 -2.25 -33.51 -9.14
C ALA A 76 -1.17 -32.69 -9.89
N GLY A 77 -0.05 -32.39 -9.23
CA GLY A 77 1.10 -31.69 -9.80
C GLY A 77 1.74 -32.51 -10.92
N ASN A 78 2.00 -33.80 -10.69
CA ASN A 78 2.53 -34.69 -11.71
C ASN A 78 1.58 -34.84 -12.91
N LEU A 79 0.27 -34.95 -12.68
CA LEU A 79 -0.73 -34.97 -13.77
C LEU A 79 -0.75 -33.65 -14.58
N SER A 80 -0.34 -32.55 -13.98
CA SER A 80 -0.27 -31.22 -14.62
C SER A 80 1.10 -30.92 -15.22
N ASN A 81 2.03 -31.89 -15.26
CA ASN A 81 3.43 -31.71 -15.63
C ASN A 81 4.15 -30.62 -14.81
N LEU A 82 3.77 -30.43 -13.55
CA LEU A 82 4.48 -29.54 -12.63
C LEU A 82 5.66 -30.30 -12.02
N GLU A 83 6.84 -29.70 -12.00
CA GLU A 83 7.97 -30.33 -11.31
C GLU A 83 7.66 -30.49 -9.81
N ASN A 84 8.13 -31.61 -9.25
CA ASN A 84 7.95 -31.95 -7.84
C ASN A 84 8.52 -30.86 -6.90
N PHE A 85 9.56 -30.16 -7.33
CA PHE A 85 10.13 -29.02 -6.59
C PHE A 85 9.11 -27.90 -6.38
N TYR A 86 8.46 -27.43 -7.45
CA TYR A 86 7.44 -26.38 -7.36
C TYR A 86 6.19 -26.83 -6.62
N THR A 87 5.81 -28.09 -6.79
CA THR A 87 4.70 -28.69 -6.02
C THR A 87 5.01 -28.68 -4.52
N GLY A 88 6.24 -29.00 -4.13
CA GLY A 88 6.70 -28.95 -2.74
C GLY A 88 6.63 -27.54 -2.15
N ILE A 89 7.14 -26.53 -2.87
CA ILE A 89 7.05 -25.13 -2.46
C ILE A 89 5.59 -24.71 -2.28
N MET A 90 4.72 -25.03 -3.23
CA MET A 90 3.29 -24.75 -3.16
C MET A 90 2.65 -25.40 -1.93
N ALA A 91 2.94 -26.68 -1.68
CA ALA A 91 2.39 -27.42 -0.54
C ALA A 91 2.84 -26.82 0.80
N ILE A 92 4.10 -26.43 0.94
CA ILE A 92 4.63 -25.78 2.15
C ILE A 92 3.98 -24.39 2.32
N PHE A 93 3.87 -23.62 1.25
CA PHE A 93 3.27 -22.29 1.27
C PHE A 93 1.80 -22.34 1.71
N ILE A 94 1.00 -23.25 1.14
CA ILE A 94 -0.40 -23.47 1.52
C ILE A 94 -0.50 -23.86 3.00
N PHE A 95 0.32 -24.82 3.45
CA PHE A 95 0.32 -25.28 4.84
C PHE A 95 0.57 -24.14 5.81
N TRP A 96 1.68 -23.43 5.63
CA TRP A 96 2.09 -22.35 6.51
C TRP A 96 1.07 -21.21 6.49
N ARG A 97 0.61 -20.81 5.30
CA ARG A 97 -0.22 -19.61 5.17
C ARG A 97 -1.65 -19.83 5.65
N VAL A 98 -2.28 -20.96 5.30
CA VAL A 98 -3.63 -21.28 5.78
C VAL A 98 -3.64 -21.44 7.30
N LEU A 99 -2.59 -22.03 7.89
CA LEU A 99 -2.46 -22.14 9.33
C LEU A 99 -2.31 -20.77 10.00
N LYS A 100 -1.45 -19.90 9.47
CA LYS A 100 -1.27 -18.54 9.98
C LYS A 100 -2.56 -17.73 9.92
N PHE A 101 -3.32 -17.80 8.84
CA PHE A 101 -4.61 -17.10 8.75
C PHE A 101 -5.72 -17.67 9.66
N HIS A 102 -5.63 -18.97 9.98
CA HIS A 102 -6.53 -19.57 10.95
C HIS A 102 -6.26 -19.04 12.36
N GLN A 103 -4.99 -18.79 12.70
CA GLN A 103 -4.55 -18.26 13.99
C GLN A 103 -4.74 -16.74 14.09
N ASP A 104 -4.27 -16.00 13.08
CA ASP A 104 -4.32 -14.53 13.03
C ASP A 104 -5.25 -14.07 11.89
N SER A 105 -6.37 -13.43 12.25
CA SER A 105 -7.36 -12.93 11.28
C SER A 105 -7.21 -11.44 10.95
N THR A 106 -6.19 -10.77 11.47
CA THR A 106 -5.94 -9.34 11.29
C THR A 106 -4.62 -9.15 10.55
N SER A 107 -4.67 -9.13 9.22
CA SER A 107 -3.54 -8.65 8.42
C SER A 107 -4.07 -7.74 7.32
N HIS A 108 -3.96 -6.44 7.55
CA HIS A 108 -4.25 -5.41 6.56
C HIS A 108 -2.99 -5.07 5.76
N SER A 109 -2.62 -5.95 4.82
CA SER A 109 -1.43 -5.75 3.96
C SER A 109 -1.74 -5.76 2.46
N GLU A 110 -3.02 -5.81 2.05
CA GLU A 110 -3.46 -5.96 0.66
C GLU A 110 -2.85 -4.92 -0.30
N SER A 111 -2.78 -3.65 0.12
CA SER A 111 -2.20 -2.58 -0.70
C SER A 111 -0.68 -2.73 -0.89
N VAL A 112 0.03 -3.25 0.11
CA VAL A 112 1.47 -3.51 0.02
C VAL A 112 1.74 -4.63 -0.97
N TRP A 113 0.94 -5.71 -0.92
CA TRP A 113 1.06 -6.82 -1.85
C TRP A 113 0.79 -6.41 -3.30
N LEU A 114 -0.19 -5.55 -3.55
CA LEU A 114 -0.47 -5.00 -4.89
C LEU A 114 0.74 -4.20 -5.41
N VAL A 115 1.26 -3.27 -4.60
CA VAL A 115 2.43 -2.46 -5.01
C VAL A 115 3.65 -3.36 -5.28
N LEU A 116 3.88 -4.34 -4.41
CA LEU A 116 5.03 -5.24 -4.53
C LEU A 116 4.92 -6.15 -5.76
N THR A 117 3.76 -6.76 -6.00
CA THR A 117 3.51 -7.56 -7.21
C THR A 117 3.63 -6.75 -8.49
N PHE A 118 3.10 -5.53 -8.49
CA PHE A 118 3.24 -4.63 -9.63
C PHE A 118 4.71 -4.29 -9.89
N LEU A 119 5.47 -3.97 -8.84
CA LEU A 119 6.89 -3.62 -8.96
C LEU A 119 7.71 -4.81 -9.48
N ILE A 120 7.52 -6.01 -8.93
CA ILE A 120 8.23 -7.21 -9.40
C ILE A 120 7.77 -7.59 -10.81
N GLY A 121 6.48 -7.57 -11.11
CA GLY A 121 5.98 -7.86 -12.45
C GLY A 121 6.52 -6.89 -13.51
N LEU A 122 6.58 -5.61 -13.16
CA LEU A 122 7.23 -4.58 -13.99
C LEU A 122 8.72 -4.90 -14.18
N PHE A 123 9.44 -5.27 -13.11
CA PHE A 123 10.85 -5.63 -13.15
C PHE A 123 11.15 -6.87 -14.00
N VAL A 124 10.30 -7.89 -13.93
CA VAL A 124 10.48 -9.16 -14.64
C VAL A 124 10.04 -9.05 -16.11
N SER A 125 9.16 -8.09 -16.43
CA SER A 125 8.60 -7.96 -17.79
C SER A 125 9.64 -7.79 -18.92
N PRO A 126 10.76 -7.06 -18.77
CA PRO A 126 11.80 -6.99 -19.80
C PRO A 126 12.55 -8.31 -19.92
N LEU A 127 12.84 -8.98 -18.80
CA LEU A 127 13.47 -10.31 -18.81
C LEU A 127 12.58 -11.32 -19.56
N ALA A 128 11.28 -11.30 -19.30
CA ALA A 128 10.30 -12.10 -20.02
C ALA A 128 10.23 -11.77 -21.52
N TYR A 129 10.38 -10.50 -21.90
CA TYR A 129 10.45 -10.10 -23.31
C TYR A 129 11.64 -10.76 -24.03
N PHE A 130 12.82 -10.82 -23.40
CA PHE A 130 14.01 -11.45 -23.99
C PHE A 130 13.92 -12.99 -24.07
N TYR A 131 13.27 -13.63 -23.10
CA TYR A 131 13.15 -15.10 -23.03
C TYR A 131 11.91 -15.67 -23.74
N GLY A 132 10.99 -14.82 -24.20
CA GLY A 132 9.86 -15.21 -25.06
C GLY A 132 8.55 -14.53 -24.71
N GLY A 133 7.80 -14.13 -25.74
CA GLY A 133 6.53 -13.39 -25.59
C GLY A 133 5.44 -14.10 -24.78
N SER A 134 5.50 -15.43 -24.64
CA SER A 134 4.55 -16.21 -23.83
C SER A 134 4.63 -15.85 -22.33
N TYR A 135 5.83 -15.65 -21.78
CA TYR A 135 6.01 -15.27 -20.37
C TYR A 135 5.52 -13.85 -20.10
N LEU A 136 5.68 -12.95 -21.07
CA LEU A 136 5.14 -11.58 -20.97
C LEU A 136 3.61 -11.61 -20.82
N ILE A 137 2.93 -12.46 -21.61
CA ILE A 137 1.48 -12.65 -21.49
C ILE A 137 1.11 -13.22 -20.12
N GLN A 138 1.86 -14.19 -19.60
CA GLN A 138 1.61 -14.77 -18.27
C GLN A 138 1.77 -13.75 -17.14
N ILE A 139 2.83 -12.92 -17.18
CA ILE A 139 3.05 -11.86 -16.19
C ILE A 139 1.96 -10.80 -16.30
N ALA A 140 1.62 -10.36 -17.52
CA ALA A 140 0.53 -9.40 -17.73
C ALA A 140 -0.80 -9.95 -17.22
N PHE A 141 -1.09 -11.23 -17.48
CA PHE A 141 -2.26 -11.91 -16.96
C PHE A 141 -2.28 -11.92 -15.43
N LEU A 142 -1.17 -12.27 -14.77
CA LEU A 142 -1.08 -12.24 -13.30
C LEU A 142 -1.33 -10.84 -12.71
N LEU A 143 -0.73 -9.81 -13.31
CA LEU A 143 -0.90 -8.42 -12.85
C LEU A 143 -2.35 -7.94 -13.00
N ILE A 144 -2.96 -8.19 -14.16
CA ILE A 144 -4.35 -7.83 -14.42
C ILE A 144 -5.28 -8.63 -13.51
N PHE A 145 -5.05 -9.95 -13.40
CA PHE A 145 -5.82 -10.83 -12.54
C PHE A 145 -5.78 -10.33 -11.10
N GLN A 146 -4.60 -10.02 -10.57
CA GLN A 146 -4.48 -9.56 -9.19
C GLN A 146 -5.16 -8.22 -8.94
N LEU A 147 -5.02 -7.25 -9.86
CA LEU A 147 -5.72 -5.98 -9.76
C LEU A 147 -7.24 -6.19 -9.74
N LEU A 148 -7.76 -6.97 -10.68
CA LEU A 148 -9.19 -7.28 -10.75
C LEU A 148 -9.66 -8.07 -9.54
N PHE A 149 -8.86 -9.02 -9.07
CA PHE A 149 -9.16 -9.84 -7.91
C PHE A 149 -9.25 -8.99 -6.64
N ILE A 150 -8.29 -8.08 -6.41
CA ILE A 150 -8.32 -7.18 -5.25
C ILE A 150 -9.53 -6.26 -5.30
N LEU A 151 -9.78 -5.62 -6.45
CA LEU A 151 -10.94 -4.74 -6.62
C LEU A 151 -12.24 -5.51 -6.37
N SER A 152 -12.47 -6.60 -7.11
CA SER A 152 -13.68 -7.40 -6.98
C SER A 152 -13.85 -8.00 -5.58
N GLY A 153 -12.79 -8.53 -4.97
CA GLY A 153 -12.86 -9.13 -3.65
C GLY A 153 -13.14 -8.10 -2.56
N GLN A 154 -12.50 -6.93 -2.59
CA GLN A 154 -12.87 -5.84 -1.68
C GLN A 154 -14.30 -5.35 -1.88
N PHE A 155 -14.77 -5.32 -3.13
CA PHE A 155 -16.16 -5.02 -3.42
C PHE A 155 -17.10 -6.04 -2.81
N PHE A 156 -16.87 -7.34 -3.03
CA PHE A 156 -17.70 -8.40 -2.49
C PHE A 156 -17.70 -8.41 -0.96
N LEU A 157 -16.53 -8.24 -0.33
CA LEU A 157 -16.42 -8.16 1.13
C LEU A 157 -17.23 -6.98 1.69
N LYS A 158 -17.11 -5.79 1.10
CA LYS A 158 -17.88 -4.60 1.51
C LYS A 158 -19.36 -4.73 1.16
N TRP A 159 -19.70 -5.33 0.02
CA TRP A 159 -21.08 -5.58 -0.41
C TRP A 159 -21.85 -6.46 0.57
N MET A 160 -21.18 -7.47 1.13
CA MET A 160 -21.74 -8.35 2.13
C MET A 160 -21.98 -7.65 3.47
N ASP A 161 -21.20 -6.62 3.78
CA ASP A 161 -21.26 -5.87 5.04
C ASP A 161 -22.22 -4.67 4.99
N VAL A 162 -22.53 -4.16 3.80
CA VAL A 162 -23.43 -3.03 3.59
C VAL A 162 -24.90 -3.38 3.88
N GLU A 163 -25.59 -2.54 4.66
CA GLU A 163 -27.01 -2.65 4.94
C GLU A 163 -27.87 -2.69 3.66
N VAL A 164 -28.91 -3.53 3.66
CA VAL A 164 -29.73 -3.86 2.47
C VAL A 164 -30.26 -2.62 1.73
N HIS A 165 -30.61 -1.55 2.44
CA HIS A 165 -31.15 -0.32 1.86
C HIS A 165 -30.11 0.55 1.11
N SER A 166 -28.81 0.41 1.40
CA SER A 166 -27.76 1.20 0.76
C SER A 166 -26.98 0.43 -0.33
N LYS A 167 -27.26 -0.86 -0.50
CA LYS A 167 -26.63 -1.74 -1.51
C LYS A 167 -26.73 -1.19 -2.94
N LYS A 168 -27.90 -0.72 -3.37
CA LYS A 168 -28.07 -0.17 -4.74
C LYS A 168 -27.18 1.04 -4.99
N ARG A 169 -27.03 1.93 -4.00
CA ARG A 169 -26.17 3.12 -4.10
C ARG A 169 -24.69 2.73 -4.11
N PHE A 170 -24.30 1.78 -3.27
CA PHE A 170 -22.94 1.23 -3.24
C PHE A 170 -22.58 0.54 -4.57
N PHE A 171 -23.50 -0.23 -5.16
CA PHE A 171 -23.31 -0.86 -6.48
C PHE A 171 -22.99 0.19 -7.54
N VAL A 172 -23.85 1.21 -7.66
CA VAL A 172 -23.71 2.25 -8.68
C VAL A 172 -22.40 3.01 -8.51
N SER A 173 -22.01 3.38 -7.29
CA SER A 173 -20.73 4.05 -7.04
C SER A 173 -19.54 3.17 -7.42
N TYR A 174 -19.58 1.87 -7.11
CA TYR A 174 -18.50 0.96 -7.42
C TYR A 174 -18.41 0.64 -8.93
N SER A 175 -19.54 0.44 -9.59
CA SER A 175 -19.62 0.26 -11.05
C SER A 175 -19.11 1.48 -11.80
N LYS A 176 -19.35 2.71 -11.30
CA LYS A 176 -18.73 3.92 -11.87
C LYS A 176 -17.21 3.89 -11.77
N LEU A 177 -16.67 3.48 -10.63
CA LEU A 177 -15.22 3.36 -10.43
C LEU A 177 -14.61 2.32 -11.37
N ILE A 178 -15.19 1.12 -11.44
CA ILE A 178 -14.77 0.09 -12.42
C ILE A 178 -14.88 0.63 -13.84
N GLY A 179 -15.98 1.31 -14.18
CA GLY A 179 -16.21 1.89 -15.50
C GLY A 179 -15.12 2.89 -15.89
N VAL A 180 -14.70 3.76 -14.97
CA VAL A 180 -13.58 4.69 -15.20
C VAL A 180 -12.27 3.93 -15.42
N ILE A 181 -11.98 2.91 -14.62
CA ILE A 181 -10.76 2.10 -14.79
C ILE A 181 -10.78 1.40 -16.15
N LEU A 182 -11.88 0.76 -16.53
CA LEU A 182 -12.03 0.07 -17.81
C LEU A 182 -11.93 1.04 -18.98
N LEU A 183 -12.52 2.24 -18.86
CA LEU A 183 -12.39 3.29 -19.86
C LEU A 183 -10.93 3.72 -19.99
N LEU A 184 -10.22 3.91 -18.88
CA LEU A 184 -8.81 4.29 -18.90
C LEU A 184 -7.93 3.20 -19.52
N VAL A 185 -8.15 1.93 -19.18
CA VAL A 185 -7.48 0.78 -19.82
C VAL A 185 -7.78 0.72 -21.31
N SER A 186 -9.04 0.95 -21.70
CA SER A 186 -9.46 0.97 -23.10
C SER A 186 -8.78 2.11 -23.87
N VAL A 187 -8.78 3.33 -23.31
CA VAL A 187 -8.09 4.50 -23.90
C VAL A 187 -6.59 4.23 -24.04
N ILE A 188 -5.94 3.62 -23.05
CA ILE A 188 -4.51 3.25 -23.16
C ILE A 188 -4.30 2.17 -24.22
N THR A 189 -5.19 1.18 -24.30
CA THR A 189 -5.06 0.04 -25.23
C THR A 189 -5.27 0.47 -26.68
N PHE A 190 -6.35 1.18 -26.98
CA PHE A 190 -6.62 1.71 -28.32
C PHE A 190 -5.73 2.90 -28.65
N GLY A 191 -5.42 3.74 -27.67
CA GLY A 191 -4.47 4.85 -27.77
C GLY A 191 -3.02 4.42 -27.83
N ARG A 192 -2.69 3.13 -27.68
CA ARG A 192 -1.31 2.62 -27.72
C ARG A 192 -0.55 3.08 -28.96
N LYS A 193 -1.21 3.08 -30.12
CA LYS A 193 -0.60 3.52 -31.39
C LYS A 193 -0.23 5.01 -31.32
N LEU A 194 -1.15 5.85 -30.86
CA LEU A 194 -0.93 7.29 -30.67
C LEU A 194 0.15 7.56 -29.61
N ILE A 195 0.11 6.86 -28.48
CA ILE A 195 1.13 6.98 -27.41
C ILE A 195 2.51 6.60 -27.96
N LYS A 196 2.60 5.52 -28.74
CA LYS A 196 3.83 5.11 -29.42
C LYS A 196 4.33 6.20 -30.36
N GLU A 197 3.45 6.74 -31.21
CA GLU A 197 3.79 7.80 -32.16
C GLU A 197 4.26 9.08 -31.44
N ILE A 198 3.57 9.51 -30.38
CA ILE A 198 3.96 10.66 -29.56
C ILE A 198 5.32 10.42 -28.89
N PHE A 199 5.53 9.22 -28.33
CA PHE A 199 6.80 8.87 -27.69
C PHE A 199 7.97 8.92 -28.68
N PHE A 200 7.82 8.33 -29.87
CA PHE A 200 8.85 8.40 -30.91
C PHE A 200 9.02 9.81 -31.46
N PHE A 201 7.95 10.61 -31.56
CA PHE A 201 8.04 12.01 -31.95
C PHE A 201 8.86 12.83 -30.95
N VAL A 202 8.62 12.66 -29.65
CA VAL A 202 9.42 13.32 -28.59
C VAL A 202 10.88 12.89 -28.63
N LEU A 203 11.14 11.59 -28.79
CA LEU A 203 12.50 11.07 -28.97
C LEU A 203 13.18 11.64 -30.21
N GLN A 204 12.47 11.75 -31.32
CA GLN A 204 12.98 12.33 -32.55
C GLN A 204 13.27 13.82 -32.38
N LEU A 205 12.44 14.55 -31.64
CA LEU A 205 12.67 15.96 -31.31
C LEU A 205 13.92 16.13 -30.43
N ILE A 206 14.10 15.26 -29.44
CA ILE A 206 15.31 15.22 -28.59
C ILE A 206 16.53 14.87 -29.46
N GLY A 207 16.42 13.88 -30.34
CA GLY A 207 17.49 13.51 -31.26
C GLY A 207 17.87 14.68 -32.17
N TRP A 208 16.89 15.36 -32.75
CA TRP A 208 17.12 16.52 -33.62
C TRP A 208 17.77 17.70 -32.89
N THR A 209 17.29 18.02 -31.69
CA THR A 209 17.87 19.08 -30.85
C THR A 209 19.30 18.74 -30.44
N LEU A 210 19.57 17.49 -30.07
CA LEU A 210 20.92 17.03 -29.75
C LEU A 210 21.84 17.04 -30.97
N SER A 211 21.35 16.59 -32.15
CA SER A 211 22.09 16.67 -33.41
C SER A 211 22.43 18.11 -33.78
N PHE A 212 21.50 19.06 -33.62
CA PHE A 212 21.75 20.47 -33.86
C PHE A 212 22.81 21.04 -32.91
N LEU A 213 22.74 20.66 -31.62
CA LEU A 213 23.70 21.10 -30.61
C LEU A 213 25.12 20.54 -30.84
N LEU A 214 25.21 19.29 -31.31
CA LEU A 214 26.47 18.59 -31.58
C LEU A 214 26.98 18.81 -33.01
N TYR A 215 26.17 19.34 -33.92
CA TYR A 215 26.58 19.66 -35.30
C TYR A 215 27.86 20.50 -35.41
N PRO A 216 28.05 21.60 -34.65
CA PRO A 216 29.31 22.37 -34.70
C PRO A 216 30.51 21.54 -34.21
N LEU A 217 30.30 20.64 -33.25
CA LEU A 217 31.35 19.75 -32.74
C LEU A 217 31.75 18.70 -33.80
N PHE A 218 30.77 18.05 -34.43
CA PHE A 218 31.01 17.04 -35.46
C PHE A 218 31.56 17.64 -36.76
N SER A 219 31.12 18.83 -37.16
CA SER A 219 31.69 19.54 -38.31
C SER A 219 33.13 20.00 -38.07
N TRP A 220 33.47 20.36 -36.82
CA TRP A 220 34.86 20.61 -36.43
C TRP A 220 35.73 19.35 -36.49
N ILE A 221 35.24 18.22 -35.97
CA ILE A 221 35.93 16.91 -36.05
C ILE A 221 36.07 16.42 -37.50
N GLY A 222 35.06 16.65 -38.33
CA GLY A 222 35.07 16.33 -39.76
C GLY A 222 35.77 17.37 -40.63
N SER A 223 36.36 18.42 -40.05
CA SER A 223 37.02 19.47 -40.83
C SER A 223 38.27 18.93 -41.55
N PRO A 224 38.62 19.47 -42.72
CA PRO A 224 39.79 19.04 -43.50
C PRO A 224 41.10 19.11 -42.69
N GLU A 225 41.21 20.10 -41.80
CA GLU A 225 42.38 20.28 -40.93
C GLU A 225 42.51 19.17 -39.88
N MET A 226 41.38 18.74 -39.31
CA MET A 226 41.35 17.68 -38.30
C MET A 226 41.56 16.30 -38.92
N GLN A 227 40.96 16.05 -40.10
CA GLN A 227 41.20 14.83 -40.87
C GLN A 227 42.66 14.73 -41.33
N ALA A 228 43.30 15.84 -41.72
CA ALA A 228 44.73 15.86 -42.04
C ALA A 228 45.63 15.55 -40.83
N ARG A 229 45.25 16.00 -39.63
CA ARG A 229 45.95 15.67 -38.37
C ARG A 229 45.73 14.20 -37.97
N ALA A 230 44.52 13.69 -38.11
CA ALA A 230 44.20 12.29 -37.85
C ALA A 230 44.92 11.36 -38.83
N ASN A 231 44.89 11.65 -40.14
CA ASN A 231 45.59 10.85 -41.15
C ASN A 231 47.12 10.86 -40.96
N LYS A 232 47.70 11.96 -40.43
CA LYS A 232 49.11 11.99 -40.02
C LYS A 232 49.40 11.19 -38.73
N ALA A 233 48.42 11.04 -37.84
CA ALA A 233 48.57 10.27 -36.60
C ALA A 233 48.30 8.77 -36.79
N PHE A 234 47.47 8.40 -37.78
CA PHE A 234 47.04 7.03 -38.08
C PHE A 234 47.64 6.46 -39.38
N SER A 235 48.65 7.11 -39.98
CA SER A 235 49.30 6.70 -41.24
C SER A 235 49.99 5.33 -41.23
N GLY A 236 49.85 4.53 -40.16
CA GLY A 236 50.32 3.14 -40.07
C GLY A 236 49.23 2.06 -40.16
N GLN A 237 47.94 2.41 -40.11
CA GLN A 237 46.83 1.44 -40.21
C GLN A 237 45.66 2.07 -40.98
N LEU A 238 45.57 1.77 -42.27
CA LEU A 238 44.38 2.05 -43.09
C LEU A 238 43.41 0.87 -42.95
N PRO A 239 42.19 1.04 -42.40
CA PRO A 239 41.07 0.18 -42.74
C PRO A 239 40.58 0.60 -44.13
N ASN A 240 40.44 -0.37 -45.01
CA ASN A 240 39.81 -0.23 -46.32
C ASN A 240 38.38 0.33 -46.12
N MET A 241 38.16 1.59 -46.50
CA MET A 241 36.80 2.15 -46.60
C MET A 241 36.38 2.05 -48.06
N GLU A 242 35.73 0.94 -48.37
CA GLU A 242 34.95 0.76 -49.58
C GLU A 242 33.63 1.54 -49.43
N ASN A 243 33.20 2.17 -50.52
CA ASN A 243 32.07 3.09 -50.60
C ASN A 243 30.76 2.48 -50.06
N GLU A 244 30.36 2.87 -48.84
CA GLU A 244 28.97 2.77 -48.40
C GLU A 244 28.40 4.18 -48.19
N SER A 245 27.33 4.46 -48.93
CA SER A 245 26.54 5.69 -48.87
C SER A 245 26.03 6.00 -47.45
N PRO A 246 26.35 7.16 -46.85
CA PRO A 246 26.10 7.40 -45.43
C PRO A 246 24.80 8.18 -45.21
N ILE A 247 23.62 7.63 -45.54
CA ILE A 247 22.34 8.24 -45.09
C ILE A 247 21.31 7.21 -44.57
N GLU A 248 21.39 5.92 -44.91
CA GLU A 248 20.38 4.94 -44.45
C GLU A 248 20.75 4.11 -43.21
N GLN A 249 22.04 4.04 -42.82
CA GLN A 249 22.50 3.25 -41.66
C GLN A 249 22.41 3.98 -40.30
N SER A 250 22.13 5.29 -40.25
CA SER A 250 22.04 6.03 -38.97
C SER A 250 20.78 5.71 -38.15
N LYS A 251 19.82 4.95 -38.70
CA LYS A 251 18.68 4.39 -37.95
C LYS A 251 19.04 3.21 -37.06
N GLN A 252 20.25 2.64 -37.18
CA GLN A 252 20.61 1.36 -36.55
C GLN A 252 21.54 1.48 -35.33
N VAL A 253 22.00 2.69 -34.96
CA VAL A 253 22.88 2.89 -33.80
C VAL A 253 22.10 3.06 -32.49
N PHE A 254 20.81 3.41 -32.56
CA PHE A 254 19.91 3.34 -31.42
C PHE A 254 19.18 2.01 -31.44
N ASP A 255 19.84 0.94 -30.95
CA ASP A 255 19.15 -0.31 -30.67
C ASP A 255 18.30 -0.11 -29.39
N PRO A 256 16.96 -0.02 -29.51
CA PRO A 256 16.08 0.18 -28.35
C PRO A 256 16.17 -0.96 -27.35
N ASN A 257 16.75 -2.09 -27.76
CA ASN A 257 16.99 -3.26 -26.92
C ASN A 257 18.14 -3.06 -25.90
N PHE A 258 19.06 -2.12 -26.12
CA PHE A 258 20.23 -1.92 -25.24
C PHE A 258 20.04 -0.78 -24.22
N LEU A 259 19.49 0.36 -24.65
CA LEU A 259 19.30 1.53 -23.78
C LEU A 259 18.02 1.45 -22.93
N GLY A 260 16.99 0.73 -23.41
CA GLY A 260 15.73 0.54 -22.69
C GLY A 260 15.93 -0.08 -21.29
N PRO A 261 16.65 -1.21 -21.18
CA PRO A 261 16.95 -1.84 -19.89
C PRO A 261 17.75 -0.94 -18.94
N ILE A 262 18.71 -0.17 -19.45
CA ILE A 262 19.57 0.71 -18.65
C ILE A 262 18.78 1.90 -18.08
N LEU A 263 17.98 2.57 -18.92
CA LEU A 263 17.15 3.70 -18.52
C LEU A 263 16.02 3.24 -17.56
N PHE A 264 15.56 2.00 -17.73
CA PHE A 264 14.60 1.35 -16.84
C PHE A 264 15.21 0.98 -15.48
N VAL A 265 16.44 0.46 -15.42
CA VAL A 265 17.20 0.24 -14.16
C VAL A 265 17.41 1.56 -13.41
N LEU A 266 17.70 2.65 -14.13
CA LEU A 266 17.82 3.98 -13.53
C LEU A 266 16.49 4.46 -12.91
N LEU A 267 15.36 4.26 -13.60
CA LEU A 267 14.02 4.54 -13.06
C LEU A 267 13.67 3.67 -11.85
N ILE A 268 14.13 2.42 -11.81
CA ILE A 268 14.00 1.52 -10.66
C ILE A 268 14.79 2.05 -9.46
N ILE A 269 16.04 2.47 -9.64
CA ILE A 269 16.85 3.04 -8.56
C ILE A 269 16.18 4.29 -8.00
N ILE A 270 15.64 5.15 -8.86
CA ILE A 270 14.90 6.35 -8.45
C ILE A 270 13.60 5.98 -7.71
N GLY A 271 12.81 5.06 -8.25
CA GLY A 271 11.57 4.59 -7.62
C GLY A 271 11.82 3.93 -6.26
N PHE A 272 12.84 3.08 -6.17
CA PHE A 272 13.24 2.41 -4.94
C PHE A 272 13.81 3.42 -3.93
N TYR A 273 14.59 4.41 -4.38
CA TYR A 273 15.05 5.51 -3.53
C TYR A 273 13.87 6.33 -2.98
N PHE A 274 12.86 6.63 -3.80
CA PHE A 274 11.67 7.36 -3.34
C PHE A 274 10.80 6.54 -2.37
N ILE A 275 10.62 5.24 -2.62
CA ILE A 275 9.91 4.33 -1.71
C ILE A 275 10.72 4.18 -0.41
N TYR A 276 12.02 3.91 -0.48
CA TYR A 276 12.88 3.78 0.69
C TYR A 276 12.94 5.06 1.54
N LYS A 277 12.99 6.23 0.89
CA LYS A 277 13.02 7.54 1.57
C LYS A 277 11.67 7.95 2.16
N ARG A 278 10.55 7.58 1.51
CA ARG A 278 9.21 8.01 1.91
C ARG A 278 8.50 7.02 2.82
N THR A 279 8.90 5.76 2.78
CA THR A 279 8.36 4.73 3.65
C THR A 279 9.40 4.42 4.70
N ASN A 280 9.14 4.88 5.93
CA ASN A 280 9.87 4.58 7.17
C ASN A 280 9.84 3.07 7.54
N LEU A 281 9.80 2.17 6.54
CA LEU A 281 9.56 0.73 6.66
C LEU A 281 10.74 -0.04 7.26
N PHE A 282 11.91 0.57 7.40
CA PHE A 282 13.08 -0.04 8.03
C PHE A 282 13.59 0.73 9.26
N SER A 283 12.92 1.83 9.65
CA SER A 283 13.13 2.47 10.95
C SER A 283 11.98 2.13 11.89
N ARG A 284 11.78 0.83 12.12
CA ARG A 284 11.06 0.36 13.30
C ARG A 284 11.95 -0.67 13.98
N SER A 285 12.82 -0.11 14.81
CA SER A 285 13.21 -0.65 16.11
C SER A 285 12.65 -2.04 16.41
N GLN A 286 13.58 -2.98 16.47
CA GLN A 286 13.62 -4.02 17.48
C GLN A 286 13.29 -3.42 18.86
N GLU A 287 12.02 -3.36 19.20
CA GLU A 287 11.52 -3.17 20.57
C GLU A 287 10.04 -3.56 20.59
N GLU A 288 9.81 -4.71 21.23
CA GLU A 288 8.65 -5.16 21.98
C GLU A 288 7.22 -5.00 21.41
N GLU A 289 6.51 -6.12 21.54
CA GLU A 289 5.05 -6.27 21.62
C GLU A 289 4.29 -4.98 21.95
N ALA A 290 3.90 -4.25 20.92
CA ALA A 290 2.88 -3.21 21.02
C ALA A 290 1.75 -3.59 20.06
N ALA A 291 0.66 -4.04 20.69
CA ALA A 291 -0.61 -4.40 20.11
C ALA A 291 -1.04 -3.47 18.97
N GLU A 292 -1.60 -4.08 17.93
CA GLU A 292 -2.27 -3.36 16.86
C GLU A 292 -3.36 -2.42 17.40
N PRO A 293 -3.57 -1.28 16.73
CA PRO A 293 -4.51 -0.24 17.14
C PRO A 293 -5.95 -0.75 17.16
N GLY A 294 -6.47 -0.98 18.36
CA GLY A 294 -7.90 -1.07 18.61
C GLY A 294 -8.55 0.26 18.26
N TYR A 295 -9.21 0.33 17.11
CA TYR A 295 -10.06 1.45 16.72
C TYR A 295 -11.22 1.58 17.72
N VAL A 296 -11.13 2.55 18.63
CA VAL A 296 -12.30 3.22 19.20
C VAL A 296 -12.10 4.72 19.04
N THR A 297 -12.73 5.24 17.99
CA THR A 297 -13.23 6.62 17.89
C THR A 297 -12.26 7.73 18.32
N THR A 298 -11.48 8.26 17.39
CA THR A 298 -11.50 9.70 17.02
C THR A 298 -10.50 9.97 15.90
N THR A 299 -11.03 10.48 14.80
CA THR A 299 -10.25 11.01 13.69
C THR A 299 -9.53 12.29 14.13
N PHE A 300 -8.24 12.33 13.81
CA PHE A 300 -7.32 13.46 13.90
C PHE A 300 -7.95 14.80 13.53
N VAL A 301 -7.68 15.82 14.33
CA VAL A 301 -7.67 17.22 13.91
C VAL A 301 -6.22 17.65 13.99
N ASP A 302 -5.52 17.58 12.87
CA ASP A 302 -4.25 18.29 12.70
C ASP A 302 -4.48 19.53 11.84
N GLY A 303 -3.98 20.65 12.36
CA GLY A 303 -3.21 21.63 11.60
C GLY A 303 -3.95 22.44 10.54
N ALA A 304 -4.19 23.70 10.86
CA ALA A 304 -4.67 24.72 9.94
C ALA A 304 -3.73 24.93 8.74
N THR A 305 -4.24 24.72 7.53
CA THR A 305 -3.87 25.50 6.33
C THR A 305 -5.05 25.57 5.37
N ASN A 306 -5.37 26.81 4.99
CA ASN A 306 -6.35 27.27 4.00
C ASN A 306 -6.75 26.27 2.91
N GLY A 307 -8.06 26.04 2.78
CA GLY A 307 -8.65 25.32 1.66
C GLY A 307 -10.08 24.93 1.95
N SER A 308 -11.01 25.59 1.28
CA SER A 308 -12.44 25.28 1.23
C SER A 308 -12.71 23.79 0.97
N ASP A 309 -13.35 23.10 1.92
CA ASP A 309 -14.53 22.28 1.62
C ASP A 309 -15.18 21.70 2.89
N PHE A 310 -16.47 21.96 2.99
CA PHE A 310 -17.32 21.72 4.15
C PHE A 310 -17.79 20.26 4.18
N THR A 311 -16.99 19.36 4.75
CA THR A 311 -17.50 18.04 5.18
C THR A 311 -17.16 17.77 6.64
N ARG A 312 -17.97 18.35 7.54
CA ARG A 312 -18.04 17.92 8.95
C ARG A 312 -18.47 16.46 8.98
N ARG A 313 -17.49 15.54 9.07
CA ARG A 313 -17.71 14.16 9.52
C ARG A 313 -18.45 14.25 10.87
N LYS A 314 -19.73 13.86 10.89
CA LYS A 314 -20.49 13.73 12.14
C LYS A 314 -19.80 12.65 12.97
N LYS A 315 -19.09 13.06 14.04
CA LYS A 315 -18.67 12.14 15.10
C LYS A 315 -19.93 11.49 15.66
N THR A 316 -19.99 10.16 15.69
CA THR A 316 -21.05 9.40 16.32
C THR A 316 -21.07 9.75 17.82
N ILE A 317 -22.17 10.36 18.26
CA ILE A 317 -22.37 10.71 19.67
C ILE A 317 -22.71 9.40 20.40
N PRO A 318 -22.06 9.09 21.54
CA PRO A 318 -22.43 7.91 22.31
C PRO A 318 -23.88 7.98 22.79
N ASP A 319 -24.61 6.85 22.72
CA ASP A 319 -26.01 6.77 23.14
C ASP A 319 -26.17 6.82 24.67
N ASN A 320 -25.18 6.34 25.43
CA ASN A 320 -25.21 6.36 26.89
C ASN A 320 -24.94 7.77 27.47
N HIS A 321 -25.75 8.19 28.44
CA HIS A 321 -25.70 9.50 29.08
C HIS A 321 -24.33 9.83 29.70
N VAL A 322 -23.70 8.91 30.42
CA VAL A 322 -22.38 9.10 31.06
C VAL A 322 -21.27 9.25 30.02
N ARG A 323 -21.27 8.41 28.98
CA ARG A 323 -20.29 8.51 27.87
C ARG A 323 -20.46 9.81 27.08
N LYS A 324 -21.70 10.27 26.93
CA LYS A 324 -22.03 11.53 26.25
C LYS A 324 -21.51 12.75 27.02
N GLU A 325 -21.61 12.78 28.34
CA GLU A 325 -21.10 13.89 29.16
C GLU A 325 -19.56 14.00 29.08
N ILE A 326 -18.84 12.88 29.15
CA ILE A 326 -17.38 12.85 28.93
C ILE A 326 -17.01 13.31 27.52
N PHE A 327 -17.70 12.80 26.50
CA PHE A 327 -17.44 13.18 25.11
C PHE A 327 -17.65 14.69 24.87
N GLN A 328 -18.65 15.29 25.52
CA GLN A 328 -18.88 16.73 25.48
C GLN A 328 -17.78 17.51 26.22
N LEU A 329 -17.31 17.01 27.36
CA LEU A 329 -16.21 17.59 28.12
C LEU A 329 -14.91 17.59 27.30
N GLU A 330 -14.58 16.48 26.65
CA GLU A 330 -13.39 16.32 25.80
C GLU A 330 -13.42 17.30 24.61
N GLN A 331 -14.57 17.40 23.92
CA GLN A 331 -14.74 18.41 22.86
C GLN A 331 -14.61 19.84 23.39
N TYR A 332 -15.13 20.12 24.57
CA TYR A 332 -15.04 21.43 25.19
C TYR A 332 -13.60 21.80 25.53
N ALA A 333 -12.84 20.86 26.09
CA ALA A 333 -11.45 21.04 26.47
C ALA A 333 -10.52 21.14 25.25
N HIS A 334 -10.79 20.38 24.19
CA HIS A 334 -10.03 20.45 22.94
C HIS A 334 -10.13 21.84 22.29
N LYS A 335 -11.28 22.52 22.37
CA LYS A 335 -11.43 23.91 21.90
C LYS A 335 -10.57 24.91 22.68
N LYS A 336 -10.03 24.51 23.83
CA LYS A 336 -9.22 25.31 24.74
C LYS A 336 -7.77 24.83 24.80
N GLU A 337 -7.37 23.94 23.90
CA GLU A 337 -6.03 23.30 23.89
C GLU A 337 -5.72 22.53 25.19
N LEU A 338 -6.76 22.10 25.91
CA LEU A 338 -6.67 21.29 27.13
C LEU A 338 -7.34 19.92 26.93
N GLY A 339 -7.46 19.49 25.66
CA GLY A 339 -8.04 18.19 25.31
C GLY A 339 -7.19 17.02 25.81
N ARG A 340 -7.84 15.85 25.89
CA ARG A 340 -7.18 14.57 26.17
C ARG A 340 -6.31 14.13 24.99
N PHE A 341 -5.12 13.61 25.25
CA PHE A 341 -4.30 12.99 24.20
C PHE A 341 -4.77 11.58 23.89
N SER A 342 -4.43 11.07 22.70
CA SER A 342 -4.91 9.75 22.23
C SER A 342 -4.40 8.56 23.06
N HIS A 343 -3.27 8.75 23.75
CA HIS A 343 -2.63 7.74 24.61
C HIS A 343 -3.03 7.89 26.08
N GLU A 344 -3.87 8.87 26.41
CA GLU A 344 -4.27 9.14 27.79
C GLU A 344 -5.64 8.55 28.09
N ASP A 345 -5.75 7.86 29.23
CA ASP A 345 -7.03 7.58 29.85
C ASP A 345 -7.60 8.83 30.54
N ILE A 346 -8.89 8.81 30.92
CA ILE A 346 -9.54 9.97 31.57
C ILE A 346 -8.84 10.34 32.87
N LYS A 347 -8.38 9.33 33.62
CA LYS A 347 -7.63 9.53 34.86
C LYS A 347 -6.34 10.30 34.58
N GLU A 348 -5.53 9.81 33.65
CA GLU A 348 -4.25 10.41 33.25
C GLU A 348 -4.44 11.82 32.69
N TRP A 349 -5.50 12.02 31.91
CA TRP A 349 -5.87 13.35 31.40
C TRP A 349 -6.20 14.34 32.52
N PHE A 350 -6.99 13.92 33.50
CA PHE A 350 -7.35 14.76 34.64
C PHE A 350 -6.13 15.03 35.54
N ASP A 351 -5.29 14.01 35.76
CA ASP A 351 -4.06 14.11 36.53
C ASP A 351 -3.07 15.09 35.86
N ARG A 352 -2.88 15.01 34.53
CA ARG A 352 -2.03 15.95 33.77
C ARG A 352 -2.50 17.40 33.91
N LEU A 353 -3.81 17.62 33.92
CA LEU A 353 -4.39 18.96 34.11
C LEU A 353 -4.48 19.37 35.59
N SER A 354 -4.02 18.52 36.52
CA SER A 354 -4.15 18.73 37.97
C SER A 354 -5.59 19.03 38.41
N ILE A 355 -6.56 18.41 37.73
CA ILE A 355 -7.98 18.54 38.01
C ILE A 355 -8.30 17.73 39.26
N GLN A 356 -8.98 18.34 40.21
CA GLN A 356 -9.50 17.65 41.39
C GLN A 356 -10.82 16.97 41.02
N TYR A 357 -10.83 15.64 41.03
CA TYR A 357 -12.00 14.81 40.75
C TYR A 357 -12.25 13.79 41.88
N ASP A 358 -13.51 13.41 42.05
CA ASP A 358 -13.87 12.29 42.91
C ASP A 358 -13.49 10.97 42.22
N PRO A 359 -12.75 10.04 42.85
CA PRO A 359 -12.40 8.74 42.28
C PRO A 359 -13.60 7.94 41.75
N ARG A 360 -14.80 8.13 42.33
CA ARG A 360 -16.05 7.53 41.84
C ARG A 360 -16.39 7.96 40.42
N THR A 361 -15.92 9.11 39.96
CA THR A 361 -16.10 9.61 38.59
C THR A 361 -15.42 8.70 37.58
N ILE A 362 -14.17 8.29 37.84
CA ILE A 362 -13.44 7.38 36.94
C ILE A 362 -14.12 6.01 36.92
N GLN A 363 -14.45 5.47 38.09
CA GLN A 363 -15.13 4.18 38.22
C GLN A 363 -16.49 4.17 37.52
N THR A 364 -17.28 5.24 37.65
CA THR A 364 -18.61 5.35 37.02
C THR A 364 -18.51 5.37 35.49
N TYR A 365 -17.50 6.05 34.94
CA TYR A 365 -17.26 6.03 33.50
C TYR A 365 -16.76 4.67 33.01
N GLU A 366 -15.85 4.03 33.72
CA GLU A 366 -15.30 2.72 33.37
C GLU A 366 -16.40 1.64 33.36
N LYS A 367 -17.26 1.59 34.38
CA LYS A 367 -18.41 0.68 34.43
C LYS A 367 -19.28 0.77 33.18
N VAL A 368 -19.62 1.99 32.77
CA VAL A 368 -20.41 2.22 31.55
C VAL A 368 -19.62 1.90 30.27
N ARG A 369 -18.30 2.15 30.26
CA ARG A 369 -17.43 1.81 29.13
C ARG A 369 -17.41 0.31 28.86
N TYR A 370 -17.46 -0.50 29.93
CA TYR A 370 -17.48 -1.96 29.86
C TYR A 370 -18.89 -2.58 29.87
N GLY A 371 -19.94 -1.78 29.75
CA GLY A 371 -21.31 -2.24 29.48
C GLY A 371 -22.19 -2.46 30.71
N GLU A 372 -21.77 -2.03 31.89
CA GLU A 372 -22.63 -2.05 33.08
C GLU A 372 -23.68 -0.93 33.03
N GLN A 373 -24.92 -1.25 33.41
CA GLN A 373 -26.00 -0.28 33.54
C GLN A 373 -25.90 0.44 34.89
N LEU A 374 -26.09 1.76 34.87
CA LEU A 374 -26.12 2.58 36.07
C LEU A 374 -27.55 2.93 36.46
N ASP A 375 -27.76 3.15 37.76
CA ASP A 375 -29.00 3.75 38.26
C ASP A 375 -29.06 5.26 37.94
N ILE A 376 -30.27 5.78 37.79
CA ILE A 376 -30.60 7.18 37.45
C ILE A 376 -29.96 8.15 38.46
N GLN A 377 -29.90 7.80 39.75
CA GLN A 377 -29.26 8.65 40.77
C GLN A 377 -27.75 8.83 40.52
N SER A 378 -27.08 7.78 40.03
CA SER A 378 -25.65 7.80 39.71
C SER A 378 -25.37 8.67 38.47
N GLU A 379 -26.26 8.66 37.48
CA GLU A 379 -26.14 9.52 36.28
C GLU A 379 -26.29 11.01 36.61
N VAL A 380 -27.25 11.37 37.47
CA VAL A 380 -27.49 12.76 37.89
C VAL A 380 -26.29 13.29 38.69
N TRP A 381 -25.77 12.48 39.62
CA TRP A 381 -24.57 12.81 40.39
C TRP A 381 -23.36 13.00 39.46
N PHE A 382 -23.14 12.07 38.52
CA PHE A 382 -22.02 12.13 37.57
C PHE A 382 -22.04 13.41 36.74
N LYS A 383 -23.21 13.82 36.26
CA LYS A 383 -23.37 15.10 35.55
C LYS A 383 -23.00 16.32 36.40
N GLY A 384 -23.29 16.26 37.71
CA GLY A 384 -22.86 17.27 38.67
C GLY A 384 -21.34 17.37 38.77
N GLU A 385 -20.66 16.23 38.84
CA GLU A 385 -19.19 16.17 38.90
C GLU A 385 -18.53 16.66 37.62
N ILE A 386 -19.01 16.24 36.44
CA ILE A 386 -18.48 16.72 35.15
C ILE A 386 -18.62 18.25 34.99
N LYS A 387 -19.69 18.85 35.55
CA LYS A 387 -19.80 20.31 35.59
C LYS A 387 -18.73 20.98 36.47
N LYS A 388 -18.33 20.35 37.58
CA LYS A 388 -17.23 20.86 38.44
C LYS A 388 -15.89 20.78 37.70
N VAL A 389 -15.61 19.66 37.05
CA VAL A 389 -14.42 19.48 36.20
C VAL A 389 -14.37 20.54 35.11
N ARG A 390 -15.49 20.78 34.43
CA ARG A 390 -15.59 21.83 33.40
C ARG A 390 -15.28 23.23 33.94
N LYS A 391 -15.67 23.55 35.18
CA LYS A 391 -15.33 24.83 35.81
C LYS A 391 -13.83 24.94 36.07
N GLN A 392 -13.19 23.87 36.53
CA GLN A 392 -11.73 23.85 36.76
C GLN A 392 -10.95 24.06 35.46
N ILE A 393 -11.37 23.43 34.35
CA ILE A 393 -10.78 23.66 33.01
C ILE A 393 -10.83 25.16 32.61
N ASN A 394 -11.90 25.87 32.96
CA ASN A 394 -11.99 27.32 32.70
C ASN A 394 -11.01 28.14 33.54
N THR A 395 -10.79 27.74 34.80
CA THR A 395 -9.82 28.39 35.68
C THR A 395 -8.40 28.17 35.15
N ILE A 396 -8.06 26.95 34.74
CA ILE A 396 -6.74 26.60 34.17
C ILE A 396 -6.49 27.40 32.88
N GLU A 397 -7.48 27.51 32.00
CA GLU A 397 -7.36 28.32 30.78
C GLU A 397 -7.10 29.80 31.08
N LYS A 398 -7.77 30.37 32.10
CA LYS A 398 -7.56 31.76 32.52
C LYS A 398 -6.15 31.98 33.04
N LEU A 399 -5.66 31.09 33.91
CA LEU A 399 -4.31 31.15 34.45
C LEU A 399 -3.25 31.09 33.32
N LYS A 400 -3.40 30.15 32.38
CA LYS A 400 -2.50 30.03 31.20
C LYS A 400 -2.50 31.29 30.33
N LYS A 401 -3.64 31.98 30.22
CA LYS A 401 -3.76 33.25 29.50
C LYS A 401 -3.18 34.44 30.26
N GLU A 402 -3.17 34.41 31.58
CA GLU A 402 -2.55 35.44 32.42
C GLU A 402 -1.02 35.30 32.44
N GLU A 403 -0.51 34.08 32.57
CA GLU A 403 0.94 33.77 32.50
C GLU A 403 1.55 34.13 31.14
N SER A 404 0.85 33.84 30.04
CA SER A 404 1.35 34.23 28.70
C SER A 404 1.41 35.75 28.52
N LYS A 405 0.50 36.52 29.16
CA LYS A 405 0.51 37.98 29.13
C LYS A 405 1.61 38.58 30.00
N THR A 406 1.88 38.04 31.19
CA THR A 406 2.97 38.50 32.05
C THR A 406 4.35 38.15 31.47
N GLY A 407 4.52 36.95 30.92
CA GLY A 407 5.77 36.54 30.25
C GLY A 407 6.11 37.39 29.01
N LEU A 408 5.09 37.78 28.22
CA LEU A 408 5.27 38.75 27.13
C LEU A 408 5.69 40.13 27.67
N LYS A 409 5.10 40.59 28.77
CA LYS A 409 5.38 41.90 29.37
C LYS A 409 6.81 41.99 29.96
N GLU A 410 7.31 40.89 30.52
CA GLU A 410 8.69 40.79 31.01
C GLU A 410 9.71 40.74 29.86
N ASN A 411 9.44 39.98 28.80
CA ASN A 411 10.28 39.99 27.60
C ASN A 411 10.35 41.36 26.93
N PHE A 412 9.23 42.10 26.86
CA PHE A 412 9.23 43.47 26.36
C PHE A 412 10.03 44.43 27.26
N ARG A 413 9.95 44.29 28.59
CA ARG A 413 10.79 45.08 29.52
C ARG A 413 12.28 44.79 29.36
N HIS A 414 12.65 43.54 29.09
CA HIS A 414 14.04 43.16 28.88
C HIS A 414 14.59 43.64 27.53
N PHE A 415 13.72 43.76 26.53
CA PHE A 415 14.07 44.27 25.20
C PHE A 415 14.30 45.79 25.18
N PHE A 416 13.58 46.56 26.01
CA PHE A 416 13.76 48.02 26.13
C PHE A 416 14.84 48.47 27.14
N ARG A 417 15.57 47.52 27.74
CA ARG A 417 16.65 47.80 28.72
C ARG A 417 18.06 47.47 28.20
N ARG A 418 18.17 47.06 26.94
CA ARG A 418 19.40 47.06 26.13
C ARG A 418 19.34 48.24 25.17
#